data_AF-A0A421NUB4-F1
#
_entry.id   AF-A0A421NUB4-F1
#
_cell.length_a   1.000
_cell.length_b   1.000
_cell.length_c   1.000
_cell.angle_alpha   90.00
_cell.angle_beta   90.00
_cell.angle_gamma   90.00
#
_symmetry.space_group_name_H-M   'P 1'
#
loop_
_entity.id
_entity.type
_entity.pdbx_description
1 polymer ?
#
loop_
_entity_poly.entity_id
_entity_poly.type
_entity_poly.pdbx_seq_one_letter_code
_entity_poly.pdbx_strand_id
1 'polypeptide(L)'
;MKTIIEKFINNGGQKVIGEYDKETETTIKQIHYQPDGTTIKCVYEYDKATGKLVKYTYYQFDGKTINFIIEYNKNNGNKVKKTHYQSDGTTIRKITEYDKNTVKPTKKGEKK
;
A
#
# COMPACT_ATOMS: atom_id res chain seq x y z
N MET A 1 -5.96 10.73 -20.51
CA MET A 1 -5.34 9.84 -19.51
C MET A 1 -4.73 8.62 -20.19
N LYS A 2 -3.46 8.73 -20.53
CA LYS A 2 -2.63 7.64 -21.05
C LYS A 2 -1.71 7.15 -19.93
N THR A 3 -1.79 5.88 -19.55
CA THR A 3 -0.90 5.30 -18.54
C THR A 3 0.29 4.59 -19.18
N ILE A 4 1.42 4.58 -18.46
CA ILE A 4 2.62 3.82 -18.81
C ILE A 4 2.91 2.83 -17.69
N ILE A 5 3.32 1.62 -18.06
CA ILE A 5 3.79 0.60 -17.13
C ILE A 5 5.29 0.44 -17.34
N GLU A 6 6.06 0.64 -16.27
CA GLU A 6 7.51 0.46 -16.27
C GLU A 6 7.92 -0.65 -15.30
N LYS A 7 8.97 -1.38 -15.68
CA LYS A 7 9.54 -2.45 -14.85
C LYS A 7 11.00 -2.13 -14.60
N PHE A 8 11.41 -2.12 -13.35
CA PHE A 8 12.80 -1.83 -12.98
C PHE A 8 13.21 -2.60 -11.72
N ILE A 9 14.51 -2.65 -11.47
CA ILE A 9 15.07 -3.12 -10.21
C ILE A 9 15.42 -1.88 -9.38
N ASN A 10 14.87 -1.76 -8.18
CA ASN A 10 15.19 -0.63 -7.31
C ASN A 10 16.58 -0.80 -6.66
N ASN A 11 17.05 0.24 -5.97
CA ASN A 11 18.37 0.23 -5.31
C ASN A 11 18.57 -0.93 -4.30
N GLY A 12 17.49 -1.54 -3.82
CA GLY A 12 17.53 -2.71 -2.93
C GLY A 12 17.57 -4.06 -3.67
N GLY A 13 17.78 -4.07 -4.99
CA GLY A 13 17.74 -5.30 -5.80
C GLY A 13 16.34 -5.87 -6.00
N GLN A 14 15.30 -5.14 -5.61
CA GLN A 14 13.92 -5.61 -5.66
C GLN A 14 13.29 -5.26 -7.01
N LYS A 15 12.66 -6.23 -7.65
CA LYS A 15 11.83 -5.99 -8.83
C LYS A 15 10.60 -5.17 -8.46
N VAL A 16 10.35 -4.12 -9.23
CA VAL A 16 9.21 -3.22 -9.09
C VAL A 16 8.54 -3.05 -10.45
N ILE A 17 7.20 -3.04 -10.45
CA ILE A 17 6.39 -2.62 -11.59
C ILE A 17 5.62 -1.36 -11.17
N GLY A 18 5.85 -0.25 -11.86
CA GLY A 18 5.17 1.02 -11.64
C GLY A 18 4.17 1.32 -12.74
N GLU A 19 3.02 1.87 -12.37
CA GLU A 19 2.05 2.47 -13.27
C GLU A 19 2.05 3.98 -13.07
N TYR A 20 2.17 4.72 -14.16
CA TYR A 20 2.33 6.18 -14.17
C TYR A 20 1.32 6.81 -15.11
N ASP A 21 0.81 7.98 -14.74
CA ASP A 21 0.08 8.84 -15.67
C ASP A 21 1.10 9.59 -16.55
N LYS A 22 1.04 9.41 -17.86
CA LYS A 22 1.97 10.06 -18.79
C LYS A 22 1.74 11.58 -18.87
N GLU A 23 0.51 12.03 -18.70
CA GLU A 23 0.15 13.44 -18.89
C GLU A 23 0.60 14.27 -17.68
N THR A 24 0.50 13.71 -16.47
CA THR A 24 0.85 14.40 -15.23
C THR A 24 2.18 13.96 -14.62
N GLU A 25 2.82 12.94 -15.19
CA GLU A 25 4.03 12.30 -14.66
C GLU A 25 3.88 11.81 -13.21
N THR A 26 2.65 11.55 -12.77
CA THR A 26 2.36 11.11 -11.40
C THR A 26 2.31 9.59 -11.33
N THR A 27 2.88 9.02 -10.26
CA THR A 27 2.75 7.60 -9.97
C THR A 27 1.31 7.30 -9.56
N ILE A 28 0.72 6.25 -10.12
CA ILE A 28 -0.63 5.77 -9.79
C ILE A 28 -0.53 4.56 -8.86
N LYS A 29 0.38 3.63 -9.19
CA LYS A 29 0.54 2.37 -8.46
C LYS A 29 1.97 1.85 -8.57
N GLN A 30 2.45 1.18 -7.52
CA GLN A 30 3.68 0.40 -7.56
C GLN A 30 3.48 -0.97 -6.95
N ILE A 31 3.96 -2.01 -7.63
CA ILE A 31 3.97 -3.40 -7.17
C ILE A 31 5.41 -3.80 -6.92
N HIS A 32 5.71 -4.17 -5.68
CA HIS A 32 7.02 -4.63 -5.27
C HIS A 32 6.99 -6.14 -5.11
N TYR A 33 7.99 -6.83 -5.67
CA TYR A 33 8.09 -8.28 -5.64
C TYR A 33 9.01 -8.75 -4.52
N GLN A 34 8.86 -9.97 -4.06
CA GLN A 34 9.80 -10.63 -3.17
C GLN A 34 11.15 -10.87 -3.89
N PRO A 35 12.21 -11.29 -3.17
CA PRO A 35 13.50 -11.58 -3.80
C PRO A 35 13.46 -12.62 -4.93
N ASP A 36 12.43 -13.47 -4.97
CA ASP A 36 12.17 -14.41 -6.07
C ASP A 36 11.77 -13.73 -7.40
N GLY A 37 11.44 -12.43 -7.37
CA GLY A 37 11.05 -11.65 -8.55
C GLY A 37 9.68 -12.00 -9.14
N THR A 38 8.89 -12.87 -8.50
CA THR A 38 7.61 -13.37 -9.03
C THR A 38 6.48 -13.22 -8.03
N THR A 39 6.75 -13.34 -6.73
CA THR A 39 5.74 -13.24 -5.68
C THR A 39 5.58 -11.79 -5.26
N ILE A 40 4.34 -11.29 -5.15
CA ILE A 40 4.10 -9.90 -4.74
C ILE A 40 4.40 -9.77 -3.25
N LYS A 41 5.21 -8.77 -2.88
CA LYS A 41 5.46 -8.40 -1.48
C LYS A 41 4.45 -7.37 -1.00
N CYS A 42 4.29 -6.30 -1.78
CA CYS A 42 3.39 -5.21 -1.45
C CYS A 42 2.99 -4.35 -2.64
N VAL A 43 1.90 -3.60 -2.45
CA VAL A 43 1.35 -2.67 -3.43
C VAL A 43 1.14 -1.31 -2.77
N TYR A 44 1.59 -0.26 -3.46
CA TYR A 44 1.35 1.14 -3.11
C TYR A 44 0.39 1.75 -4.14
N GLU A 45 -0.62 2.49 -3.67
CA GLU A 45 -1.61 3.18 -4.50
C GLU A 45 -1.64 4.67 -4.13
N TYR A 46 -1.64 5.53 -5.13
CA TYR A 46 -1.48 6.97 -4.99
C TYR A 46 -2.70 7.72 -5.54
N ASP A 47 -3.04 8.83 -4.90
CA ASP A 47 -4.09 9.73 -5.38
C ASP A 47 -3.60 10.48 -6.63
N LYS A 48 -4.36 10.41 -7.72
CA LYS A 48 -3.95 10.97 -9.02
C LYS A 48 -3.81 12.48 -9.01
N ALA A 49 -4.61 13.18 -8.21
CA ALA A 49 -4.63 14.65 -8.17
C ALA A 49 -3.51 15.22 -7.30
N THR A 50 -3.19 14.56 -6.20
CA THR A 50 -2.22 15.06 -5.20
C THR A 50 -0.87 14.35 -5.27
N GLY A 51 -0.78 13.19 -5.94
CA GLY A 51 0.40 12.32 -5.96
C GLY A 51 0.71 11.65 -4.62
N LYS A 52 -0.15 11.81 -3.60
CA LYS A 52 0.10 11.28 -2.26
C LYS A 52 -0.32 9.83 -2.15
N LEU A 53 0.44 9.04 -1.39
CA LEU A 53 0.07 7.66 -1.05
C LEU A 53 -1.29 7.67 -0.34
N VAL A 54 -2.23 6.85 -0.81
CA VAL A 54 -3.56 6.68 -0.20
C VAL A 54 -3.77 5.29 0.37
N LYS A 55 -3.08 4.29 -0.17
CA LYS A 55 -3.20 2.92 0.30
C LYS A 55 -1.92 2.13 0.13
N TYR A 56 -1.62 1.33 1.14
CA TYR A 56 -0.50 0.39 1.16
C TYR A 56 -1.01 -0.98 1.58
N THR A 57 -0.83 -1.97 0.72
CA THR A 57 -1.22 -3.36 0.97
C THR A 57 0.03 -4.22 1.08
N TYR A 58 0.18 -4.97 2.18
CA TYR A 58 1.28 -5.91 2.37
C TYR A 58 0.75 -7.34 2.37
N TYR A 59 1.38 -8.21 1.59
CA TYR A 59 0.99 -9.61 1.43
C TYR A 59 1.85 -10.52 2.32
N GLN A 60 1.32 -11.70 2.61
CA GLN A 60 2.07 -12.80 3.22
C GLN A 60 3.04 -13.41 2.21
N PHE A 61 3.82 -14.40 2.64
CA PHE A 61 4.86 -15.02 1.80
C PHE A 61 4.32 -15.70 0.53
N ASP A 62 3.02 -16.00 0.45
CA ASP A 62 2.36 -16.53 -0.75
C ASP A 62 2.09 -15.45 -1.82
N GLY A 63 2.28 -14.17 -1.48
CA GLY A 63 2.02 -13.00 -2.33
C GLY A 63 0.58 -12.78 -2.75
N LYS A 64 -0.37 -13.44 -2.09
CA LYS A 64 -1.81 -13.38 -2.41
C LYS A 64 -2.63 -13.02 -1.18
N THR A 65 -2.28 -13.61 -0.04
CA THR A 65 -3.00 -13.41 1.21
C THR A 65 -2.56 -12.11 1.85
N ILE A 66 -3.53 -11.26 2.20
CA ILE A 66 -3.22 -9.94 2.77
C ILE A 66 -2.82 -10.11 4.24
N ASN A 67 -1.71 -9.51 4.64
CA ASN A 67 -1.31 -9.42 6.05
C ASN A 67 -1.89 -8.16 6.69
N PHE A 68 -1.70 -7.01 6.04
CA PHE A 68 -2.29 -5.76 6.50
C PHE A 68 -2.47 -4.75 5.37
N ILE A 69 -3.37 -3.80 5.62
CA ILE A 69 -3.58 -2.60 4.80
C ILE A 69 -3.38 -1.37 5.66
N ILE A 70 -2.74 -0.33 5.12
CA ILE A 70 -2.70 1.02 5.69
C ILE A 70 -3.37 1.99 4.72
N GLU A 71 -4.28 2.79 5.21
CA GLU A 71 -4.97 3.87 4.49
C GLU A 71 -4.44 5.22 4.95
N TYR A 72 -4.31 6.15 4.01
CA TYR A 72 -3.73 7.47 4.21
C TYR A 72 -4.66 8.57 3.69
N ASN A 73 -4.58 9.74 4.31
CA ASN A 73 -5.34 10.91 3.91
C ASN A 73 -4.70 11.53 2.68
N LYS A 74 -5.43 11.58 1.56
CA LYS A 74 -4.94 12.13 0.29
C LYS A 74 -4.51 13.60 0.34
N ASN A 75 -5.00 14.40 1.28
CA ASN A 75 -4.69 15.83 1.35
C ASN A 75 -3.39 16.10 2.11
N ASN A 76 -3.09 15.35 3.17
CA ASN A 76 -1.92 15.61 4.04
C ASN A 76 -0.91 14.44 4.11
N GLY A 77 -1.24 13.26 3.59
CA GLY A 77 -0.37 12.07 3.60
C GLY A 77 -0.33 11.33 4.94
N ASN A 78 -1.10 11.75 5.95
CA ASN A 78 -1.10 11.11 7.26
C ASN A 78 -1.81 9.75 7.21
N LYS A 79 -1.33 8.79 8.00
CA LYS A 79 -2.03 7.52 8.24
C LYS A 79 -3.40 7.82 8.85
N VAL A 80 -4.43 7.13 8.36
CA VAL A 80 -5.81 7.23 8.87
C VAL A 80 -6.21 5.94 9.54
N LYS A 81 -5.84 4.80 8.94
CA LYS A 81 -6.25 3.49 9.43
C LYS A 81 -5.23 2.43 9.08
N LYS A 82 -5.07 1.45 9.96
CA LYS A 82 -4.33 0.21 9.71
C LYS A 82 -5.19 -0.98 10.10
N THR A 83 -5.39 -1.88 9.15
CA THR A 83 -6.15 -3.12 9.33
C THR A 83 -5.19 -4.29 9.19
N HIS A 84 -5.08 -5.12 10.23
CA HIS A 84 -4.38 -6.39 10.20
C HIS A 84 -5.39 -7.52 10.02
N TYR A 85 -5.03 -8.49 9.19
CA TYR A 85 -5.83 -9.68 8.92
C TYR A 85 -5.23 -10.90 9.62
N GLN A 86 -6.03 -11.94 9.75
CA GLN A 86 -5.58 -13.26 10.18
C GLN A 86 -4.89 -14.01 9.01
N SER A 87 -4.49 -15.26 9.24
CA SER A 87 -3.81 -16.09 8.24
C SER A 87 -4.65 -16.36 6.99
N ASP A 88 -5.98 -16.23 7.07
CA ASP A 88 -6.88 -16.34 5.92
C ASP A 88 -6.89 -15.10 5.00
N GLY A 89 -6.26 -14.01 5.43
CA GLY A 89 -6.18 -12.74 4.71
C GLY A 89 -7.49 -11.97 4.57
N THR A 90 -8.57 -12.42 5.21
CA THR A 90 -9.92 -11.82 5.09
C THR A 90 -10.53 -11.51 6.44
N THR A 91 -10.31 -12.35 7.45
CA THR A 91 -10.76 -12.09 8.83
C THR A 91 -9.90 -10.99 9.44
N ILE A 92 -10.55 -9.90 9.86
CA ILE A 92 -9.86 -8.78 10.51
C ILE A 92 -9.43 -9.21 11.91
N ARG A 93 -8.14 -9.17 12.18
CA ARG A 93 -7.55 -9.39 13.50
C ARG A 93 -7.55 -8.12 14.35
N LYS A 94 -7.17 -7.00 13.74
CA LYS A 94 -6.98 -5.72 14.46
C LYS A 94 -7.17 -4.52 13.57
N ILE A 95 -7.83 -3.49 14.09
CA ILE A 95 -7.91 -2.17 13.46
C ILE A 95 -7.27 -1.14 14.39
N THR A 96 -6.43 -0.28 13.84
CA THR A 96 -5.93 0.92 14.50
C THR A 96 -6.29 2.14 13.68
N GLU A 97 -7.02 3.07 14.28
CA GLU A 97 -7.35 4.37 13.67
C GLU A 97 -6.40 5.43 14.22
N TYR A 98 -6.10 6.42 13.38
CA TYR A 98 -5.20 7.53 13.66
C TYR A 98 -5.96 8.84 13.51
N ASP A 99 -5.55 9.85 14.28
CA ASP A 99 -6.08 11.19 14.10
C ASP A 99 -5.66 11.72 12.71
N LYS A 100 -6.58 12.35 11.97
CA LYS A 100 -6.24 12.90 10.64
C LYS A 100 -5.25 14.06 10.75
N ASN A 101 -5.18 14.71 11.92
CA ASN A 101 -4.34 15.88 12.20
C ASN A 101 -3.07 15.56 12.99
N THR A 102 -2.95 14.34 13.56
CA THR A 102 -1.74 13.90 14.28
C THR A 102 -1.42 12.45 13.98
N VAL A 103 -0.13 12.07 13.93
CA VAL A 103 0.28 10.67 13.66
C VAL A 103 -0.03 9.71 14.84
N LYS A 104 -0.77 10.17 15.86
CA LYS A 104 -1.07 9.40 17.06
C LYS A 104 -2.29 8.48 16.83
N PRO A 105 -2.24 7.22 17.32
CA PRO A 105 -3.38 6.33 17.25
C PRO A 105 -4.50 6.83 18.18
N THR A 106 -5.73 6.88 17.68
CA THR A 106 -6.90 7.36 18.42
C THR A 106 -7.78 6.21 18.92
N LYS A 107 -7.78 5.06 18.24
CA LYS A 107 -8.53 3.86 18.64
C LYS A 107 -7.81 2.58 18.23
N LYS A 108 -7.86 1.55 19.08
CA LYS A 108 -7.41 0.19 18.77
C LYS A 108 -8.53 -0.78 19.10
N GLY A 109 -8.93 -1.60 18.14
CA GLY A 109 -9.88 -2.70 18.35
C GLY A 109 -9.26 -4.01 17.88
N GLU A 110 -9.33 -5.04 18.71
CA GLU A 110 -8.94 -6.41 18.37
C GLU A 110 -10.20 -7.25 18.26
N LYS A 111 -10.34 -8.00 17.17
CA LYS A 111 -11.40 -8.99 17.02
C LYS A 111 -10.76 -10.36 17.28
N LYS A 112 -11.31 -11.07 18.26
CA LYS A 112 -10.94 -12.46 18.56
C LYS A 112 -11.58 -13.38 17.53
#